data_AF-A0A957N7U5-F1
#
_entry.id   AF-A0A957N7U5-F1
#
_cell.length_a   1.000
_cell.length_b   1.000
_cell.length_c   1.000
_cell.angle_alpha   90.00
_cell.angle_beta   90.00
_cell.angle_gamma   90.00
#
_symmetry.space_group_name_H-M   'P 1'
#
loop_
_entity.id
_entity.type
_entity.pdbx_description
1 polymer ?
#
loop_
_entity_poly.entity_id
_entity_poly.type
_entity_poly.pdbx_seq_one_letter_code
_entity_poly.pdbx_strand_id
1 'polypeptide(L)'
;FDLSYEFWGDTSHAATTVRRGSFDDAAFSTWWLDDDNRLVAAFVMDRPDEERELAPAWIRDEIELDPDLLHRAEALQGAAAEPQT
;
A
#
# COMPACT_ATOMS: atom_id res chain seq x y z
N PHE A 1 -10.15 14.26 17.81
CA PHE A 1 -10.18 13.40 16.62
C PHE A 1 -9.57 12.08 17.02
N ASP A 2 -10.27 10.97 16.77
CA ASP A 2 -9.83 9.60 17.10
C ASP A 2 -9.24 8.91 15.86
N LEU A 3 -8.69 9.69 14.92
CA LEU A 3 -8.17 9.17 13.67
C LEU A 3 -6.80 8.54 13.93
N SER A 4 -6.69 7.25 13.63
CA SER A 4 -5.44 6.51 13.70
C SER A 4 -4.81 6.44 12.31
N TYR A 5 -3.59 6.95 12.16
CA TYR A 5 -2.82 6.84 10.94
C TYR A 5 -1.46 6.21 11.22
N GLU A 6 -0.93 5.51 10.23
CA GLU A 6 0.41 4.95 10.26
C GLU A 6 1.10 5.16 8.91
N PHE A 7 2.42 5.28 8.98
CA PHE A 7 3.28 5.50 7.83
C PHE A 7 4.52 4.61 7.95
N TRP A 8 4.92 3.99 6.83
CA TRP A 8 6.09 3.14 6.74
C TRP A 8 6.89 3.45 5.48
N GLY A 9 8.20 3.27 5.57
CA GLY A 9 9.11 3.32 4.42
C GLY A 9 9.61 4.72 4.05
N ASP A 10 10.13 4.85 2.83
CA ASP A 10 10.66 6.09 2.26
C ASP A 10 10.11 6.31 0.85
N THR A 11 9.67 7.53 0.56
CA THR A 11 9.01 7.87 -0.71
C THR A 11 9.96 8.48 -1.75
N SER A 12 11.23 8.70 -1.41
CA SER A 12 12.18 9.45 -2.24
C SER A 12 12.46 8.79 -3.59
N HIS A 13 12.24 7.46 -3.67
CA HIS A 13 12.46 6.64 -4.86
C HIS A 13 11.16 6.14 -5.49
N ALA A 14 10.00 6.67 -5.08
CA ALA A 14 8.72 6.23 -5.63
C ALA A 14 8.51 6.76 -7.06
N ALA A 15 8.23 5.86 -7.99
CA ALA A 15 7.84 6.18 -9.36
C ALA A 15 6.32 6.23 -9.52
N THR A 16 5.61 5.34 -8.81
CA THR A 16 4.15 5.21 -8.89
C THR A 16 3.51 5.40 -7.52
N THR A 17 2.37 6.09 -7.48
CA THR A 17 1.58 6.27 -6.25
C THR A 17 0.17 5.74 -6.49
N VAL A 18 -0.22 4.73 -5.73
CA VAL A 18 -1.56 4.13 -5.77
C VAL A 18 -2.35 4.57 -4.56
N ARG A 19 -3.52 5.16 -4.79
CA ARG A 19 -4.45 5.56 -3.73
C ARG A 19 -5.64 4.62 -3.68
N ARG A 20 -6.07 4.28 -2.47
CA ARG A 20 -7.25 3.44 -2.18
C ARG A 20 -8.12 4.12 -1.13
N GLY A 21 -9.43 3.92 -1.22
CA GLY A 21 -10.41 4.52 -0.29
C GLY A 21 -10.77 5.97 -0.60
N SER A 22 -11.37 6.65 0.39
CA SER A 22 -12.03 7.95 0.25
C SER A 22 -11.41 8.97 1.20
N PHE A 23 -11.08 10.16 0.68
CA PHE A 23 -10.66 11.29 1.51
C PHE A 23 -11.84 11.93 2.25
N ASP A 24 -13.04 11.89 1.69
CA ASP A 24 -14.24 12.46 2.28
C ASP A 24 -14.59 11.77 3.62
N ASP A 25 -14.32 10.48 3.70
CA ASP A 25 -14.54 9.65 4.89
C ASP A 25 -13.30 9.55 5.79
N ALA A 26 -12.18 10.18 5.40
CA ALA A 26 -10.86 10.05 6.04
C ALA A 26 -10.38 8.58 6.19
N ALA A 27 -10.91 7.67 5.37
CA ALA A 27 -10.59 6.24 5.37
C ALA A 27 -9.90 5.89 4.04
N PHE A 28 -8.59 6.08 4.00
CA PHE A 28 -7.80 5.89 2.80
C PHE A 28 -6.41 5.35 3.08
N SER A 29 -5.82 4.76 2.05
CA SER A 29 -4.40 4.41 2.06
C SER A 29 -3.71 4.88 0.78
N THR A 30 -2.42 5.15 0.91
CA THR A 30 -1.53 5.50 -0.19
C THR A 30 -0.36 4.54 -0.18
N TRP A 31 -0.05 3.98 -1.34
CA TRP A 31 0.99 2.97 -1.54
C TRP A 31 1.94 3.52 -2.60
N TRP A 32 3.23 3.52 -2.29
CA TRP A 32 4.27 4.03 -3.18
C TRP A 32 5.10 2.88 -3.70
N LEU A 33 5.18 2.77 -5.02
CA LEU A 33 5.96 1.77 -5.72
C LEU A 33 7.16 2.43 -6.41
N ASP A 34 8.29 1.76 -6.45
CA ASP A 34 9.45 2.17 -7.24
C ASP A 34 9.25 1.88 -8.75
N ASP A 35 10.29 2.12 -9.55
CA ASP A 35 10.27 1.88 -10.99
C ASP A 35 10.09 0.40 -11.38
N ASP A 36 10.41 -0.54 -10.47
CA ASP A 36 10.23 -1.98 -10.63
C ASP A 36 8.90 -2.48 -10.01
N ASN A 37 7.98 -1.56 -9.68
CA ASN A 37 6.69 -1.84 -9.02
C ASN A 37 6.81 -2.48 -7.63
N ARG A 38 7.95 -2.34 -6.94
CA ARG A 38 8.13 -2.84 -5.57
C ARG A 38 7.64 -1.83 -4.56
N LEU A 39 6.99 -2.30 -3.51
CA LEU A 39 6.48 -1.43 -2.46
C LEU A 39 7.60 -0.83 -1.61
N VAL A 40 7.74 0.50 -1.64
CA VAL A 40 8.79 1.22 -0.88
C VAL A 40 8.26 2.01 0.31
N ALA A 41 6.98 2.41 0.26
CA ALA A 41 6.32 3.09 1.36
C ALA A 41 4.81 2.88 1.33
N ALA A 42 4.18 3.05 2.49
CA ALA A 42 2.74 3.00 2.63
C ALA A 42 2.27 3.97 3.72
N PHE A 43 1.07 4.51 3.52
CA PHE A 43 0.35 5.36 4.45
C PHE A 43 -1.05 4.81 4.59
N VAL A 44 -1.51 4.58 5.81
CA VAL A 44 -2.82 3.99 6.08
C VAL A 44 -3.54 4.84 7.12
N MET A 45 -4.73 5.33 6.81
CA MET A 45 -5.58 6.14 7.69
C MET A 45 -6.97 5.52 7.79
N ASP A 46 -7.40 5.23 9.02
CA ASP A 46 -8.75 4.74 9.35
C ASP A 46 -9.25 3.58 8.45
N ARG A 47 -8.32 2.68 8.08
CA ARG A 47 -8.55 1.49 7.25
C ARG A 47 -8.47 0.23 8.12
N PRO A 48 -9.04 -0.91 7.67
CA PRO A 48 -8.97 -2.17 8.39
C PRO A 48 -7.53 -2.63 8.66
N ASP A 49 -7.36 -3.41 9.72
CA ASP A 49 -6.05 -3.85 10.22
C ASP A 49 -5.22 -4.62 9.19
N GLU A 50 -5.87 -5.27 8.22
CA GLU A 50 -5.19 -5.98 7.11
C GLU A 50 -4.15 -5.09 6.41
N GLU A 51 -4.45 -3.81 6.15
CA GLU A 51 -3.50 -2.91 5.47
C GLU A 51 -2.32 -2.56 6.37
N ARG A 52 -2.58 -2.38 7.66
CA ARG A 52 -1.57 -2.06 8.67
C ARG A 52 -0.63 -3.23 8.94
N GLU A 53 -1.15 -4.45 8.89
CA GLU A 53 -0.38 -5.67 9.08
C GLU A 53 0.47 -6.00 7.84
N LEU A 54 -0.08 -5.81 6.63
CA LEU A 54 0.60 -6.15 5.38
C LEU A 54 1.65 -5.10 4.98
N ALA A 55 1.40 -3.80 5.17
CA ALA A 55 2.31 -2.73 4.76
C ALA A 55 3.77 -2.93 5.22
N PRO A 56 4.08 -3.11 6.52
CA PRO A 56 5.46 -3.27 6.96
C PRO A 56 6.08 -4.58 6.46
N ALA A 57 5.30 -5.65 6.33
CA ALA A 57 5.78 -6.92 5.81
C ALA A 57 6.15 -6.82 4.32
N TRP A 58 5.27 -6.23 3.51
CA TRP A 58 5.47 -6.08 2.08
C TRP A 58 6.60 -5.10 1.72
N ILE A 59 6.76 -4.02 2.49
CA ILE A 59 7.89 -3.10 2.32
C ILE A 59 9.20 -3.82 2.64
N ARG A 60 9.24 -4.58 3.74
CA ARG A 60 10.45 -5.31 4.15
C ARG A 60 10.83 -6.40 3.15
N ASP A 61 9.84 -7.08 2.60
CA ASP A 61 10.02 -8.18 1.66
C ASP A 61 10.10 -7.69 0.20
N GLU A 62 10.07 -6.36 -0.03
CA GLU A 62 10.15 -5.69 -1.33
C GLU A 62 9.19 -6.28 -2.38
N ILE A 63 7.94 -6.52 -1.96
CA ILE A 63 6.93 -7.19 -2.78
C ILE A 63 6.60 -6.36 -4.02
N GLU A 64 6.61 -7.02 -5.17
CA GLU A 64 6.12 -6.47 -6.42
C GLU A 64 4.58 -6.46 -6.43
N LEU A 65 4.00 -5.30 -6.73
CA LEU A 65 2.55 -5.09 -6.76
C LEU A 65 2.14 -4.56 -8.12
N ASP A 66 1.09 -5.15 -8.71
CA ASP A 66 0.45 -4.56 -9.88
C ASP A 66 -0.36 -3.32 -9.44
N PRO A 67 -0.02 -2.10 -9.91
CA PRO A 67 -0.68 -0.88 -9.45
C PRO A 67 -2.17 -0.80 -9.81
N ASP A 68 -2.56 -1.36 -10.96
CA ASP A 68 -3.95 -1.40 -11.41
C ASP A 68 -4.77 -2.41 -10.60
N LEU A 69 -4.17 -3.53 -10.22
CA LEU A 69 -4.79 -4.52 -9.35
C LEU A 69 -4.90 -4.00 -7.92
N LEU A 70 -3.84 -3.37 -7.42
CA LEU A 70 -3.83 -2.73 -6.11
C LEU A 70 -4.91 -1.65 -5.99
N HIS A 71 -5.10 -0.84 -7.03
CA HIS A 71 -6.15 0.18 -7.04
C HIS A 71 -7.57 -0.43 -7.02
N ARG A 72 -7.81 -1.48 -7.82
CA ARG A 72 -9.14 -2.08 -8.00
C ARG A 72 -9.53 -3.08 -6.94
N ALA A 73 -8.58 -3.74 -6.29
CA ALA A 73 -8.85 -4.81 -5.38
C ALA A 73 -9.56 -4.29 -4.12
N GLU A 74 -10.66 -4.95 -3.76
CA GLU A 74 -11.36 -4.69 -2.50
C GLU A 74 -10.52 -5.20 -1.30
N ALA A 75 -9.75 -6.28 -1.50
CA ALA A 75 -8.83 -6.88 -0.53
C ALA A 75 -7.38 -6.93 -1.06
N LEU A 76 -6.39 -6.78 -0.18
CA LEU A 76 -4.98 -6.64 -0.57
C LEU A 76 -4.34 -7.95 -1.06
N GLN A 77 -4.80 -9.10 -0.56
CA GLN A 77 -4.21 -10.41 -0.83
C GLN A 77 -4.09 -10.77 -2.32
N GLY A 78 -4.93 -10.19 -3.19
CA GLY A 78 -4.88 -10.42 -4.64
C GLY A 78 -3.93 -9.52 -5.41
N ALA A 79 -3.37 -8.46 -4.80
CA ALA A 79 -2.56 -7.46 -5.50
C ALA A 79 -1.07 -7.79 -5.59
N ALA A 80 -0.59 -8.70 -4.73
CA ALA A 80 0.79 -9.20 -4.76
C ALA A 80 1.01 -10.09 -5.99
N ALA A 81 2.05 -9.79 -6.76
CA ALA A 81 2.51 -10.69 -7.81
C ALA A 81 3.03 -11.99 -7.15
N GLU A 82 2.65 -13.15 -7.70
CA GLU A 82 3.15 -14.43 -7.19
C GLU A 82 4.69 -14.44 -7.29
N PRO A 83 5.43 -14.83 -6.24
CA PRO A 83 6.88 -14.91 -6.31
C PRO A 83 7.25 -15.98 -7.35
N GLN A 84 7.77 -15.53 -8.50
CA GLN A 84 8.33 -16.42 -9.51
C GLN A 84 9.50 -17.20 -8.88
N THR A 85 9.31 -18.50 -8.69
CA THR A 85 10.31 -19.47 -8.20
C THR A 85 11.17 -19.97 -9.36
#